data_AF-A0A1I3LRF0-F1
#
_entry.id   AF-A0A1I3LRF0-F1
#
_cell.length_a   1.000
_cell.length_b   1.000
_cell.length_c   1.000
_cell.angle_alpha   90.00
_cell.angle_beta   90.00
_cell.angle_gamma   90.00
#
_symmetry.space_group_name_H-M   'P 1'
#
loop_
_entity.id
_entity.type
_entity.pdbx_description
1 polymer ?
#
loop_
_entity_poly.entity_id
_entity_poly.type
_entity_poly.pdbx_seq_one_letter_code
_entity_poly.pdbx_strand_id
1 'polypeptide(L)'
;MGRIGKGNHVLLVYDYNLYPKFLNYLHKKGYHTASPHGYYESCPWIYVNIELKTYFPGMPGIKITECFNNHAITIDEFHTILAEYKADKEHYPNTPKIKAIYDNYKGKDLFVFHNEPFDYDLEKFPDFKKDWEESEKKAKEEYLEWKKKQKEKEENTLCLFEIPSTIKARPEVKYLYELDRKSIKCKKLPESGNYKGEIKVLTLMGAVDTDCEVCFFDDTILILADNPDEDEDFFDTLRIFKDRIPDDKRNIVV
;
A
#
# COMPACT_ATOMS: atom_id res chain seq x y z
N MET A 1 3.97 17.07 10.99
CA MET A 1 4.87 15.93 10.77
C MET A 1 4.85 15.06 12.02
N GLY A 2 4.27 13.86 11.96
CA GLY A 2 4.17 12.97 13.13
C GLY A 2 5.56 12.52 13.56
N ARG A 3 5.91 12.72 14.83
CA ARG A 3 7.19 12.23 15.37
C ARG A 3 6.94 10.87 16.02
N ILE A 4 7.67 9.84 15.57
CA ILE A 4 7.66 8.51 16.18
C ILE A 4 8.30 8.50 17.59
N GLY A 5 8.96 9.59 18.01
CA GLY A 5 9.72 9.64 19.27
C GLY A 5 11.14 9.09 19.10
N LYS A 6 11.84 8.89 20.22
CA LYS A 6 13.21 8.39 20.27
C LYS A 6 13.49 7.64 21.58
N GLY A 7 14.58 6.87 21.61
CA GLY A 7 15.11 6.26 22.82
C GLY A 7 14.46 4.91 23.13
N ASN A 8 14.33 4.60 24.43
CA ASN A 8 14.07 3.23 24.88
C ASN A 8 12.72 2.66 24.46
N HIS A 9 11.75 3.49 24.08
CA HIS A 9 10.43 3.04 23.66
C HIS A 9 10.31 2.82 22.15
N VAL A 10 11.33 3.19 21.37
CA VAL A 10 11.33 2.98 19.92
C VAL A 10 12.13 1.72 19.61
N LEU A 11 11.47 0.72 19.07
CA LEU A 11 12.08 -0.53 18.65
C LEU A 11 12.23 -0.52 17.13
N LEU A 12 13.38 -0.93 16.62
CA LEU A 12 13.55 -1.18 15.20
C LEU A 12 13.25 -2.66 14.96
N VAL A 13 12.13 -2.98 14.32
CA VAL A 13 11.77 -4.37 14.04
C VAL A 13 12.18 -4.67 12.60
N TYR A 14 12.92 -5.76 12.41
CA TYR A 14 13.38 -6.22 11.11
C TYR A 14 12.80 -7.59 10.81
N ASP A 15 12.18 -7.73 9.64
CA ASP A 15 11.71 -9.00 9.11
C ASP A 15 11.50 -8.85 7.60
N TYR A 16 11.86 -9.85 6.81
CA TYR A 16 11.61 -9.81 5.37
C TYR A 16 10.11 -9.99 5.02
N ASN A 17 9.34 -10.62 5.91
CA ASN A 17 7.90 -10.84 5.82
C ASN A 17 7.10 -9.85 6.68
N LEU A 18 7.68 -8.70 7.02
CA LEU A 18 7.09 -7.71 7.91
C LEU A 18 5.73 -7.20 7.40
N TYR A 19 5.57 -7.12 6.08
CA TYR A 19 4.33 -6.70 5.42
C TYR A 19 3.62 -7.92 4.80
N PRO A 20 2.28 -8.12 4.95
CA PRO A 20 1.27 -7.31 5.65
C PRO A 20 0.94 -7.79 7.09
N LYS A 21 1.44 -8.96 7.52
CA LYS A 21 1.00 -9.61 8.77
C LYS A 21 1.31 -8.79 10.02
N PHE A 22 2.52 -8.24 10.13
CA PHE A 22 2.93 -7.48 11.32
C PHE A 22 2.20 -6.13 11.41
N LEU A 23 1.96 -5.45 10.29
CA LEU A 23 1.13 -4.24 10.27
C LEU A 23 -0.30 -4.50 10.73
N ASN A 24 -0.93 -5.56 10.21
CA ASN A 24 -2.27 -5.94 10.62
C ASN A 24 -2.32 -6.25 12.13
N TYR A 25 -1.28 -6.86 12.68
CA TYR A 25 -1.14 -7.02 14.12
C TYR A 25 -1.07 -5.66 14.85
N LEU A 26 -0.21 -4.75 14.39
CA LEU A 26 -0.05 -3.41 14.99
C LEU A 26 -1.38 -2.64 14.98
N HIS A 27 -2.10 -2.62 13.85
CA HIS A 27 -3.43 -1.99 13.74
C HIS A 27 -4.43 -2.60 14.72
N LYS A 28 -4.51 -3.93 14.79
CA LYS A 28 -5.37 -4.64 15.77
C LYS A 28 -5.02 -4.32 17.22
N LYS A 29 -3.79 -3.90 17.51
CA LYS A 29 -3.33 -3.46 18.84
C LYS A 29 -3.48 -1.94 19.08
N GLY A 30 -4.06 -1.22 18.11
CA GLY A 30 -4.34 0.20 18.17
C GLY A 30 -3.15 1.09 17.83
N TYR A 31 -2.17 0.57 17.06
CA TYR A 31 -1.08 1.38 16.57
C TYR A 31 -1.48 2.12 15.28
N HIS A 32 -0.94 3.32 15.09
CA HIS A 32 -1.16 4.15 13.90
C HIS A 32 0.17 4.61 13.28
N THR A 33 0.17 4.90 11.99
CA THR A 33 1.37 5.40 11.31
C THR A 33 1.69 6.82 11.77
N ALA A 34 2.95 7.07 12.12
CA ALA A 34 3.50 8.41 12.32
C ALA A 34 4.07 9.00 11.01
N SER A 35 4.18 8.17 9.97
CA SER A 35 4.75 8.55 8.68
C SER A 35 3.68 9.15 7.76
N PRO A 36 3.95 10.33 7.16
CA PRO A 36 3.18 10.80 6.00
C PRO A 36 3.58 10.07 4.70
N HIS A 37 4.69 9.31 4.73
CA HIS A 37 5.18 8.54 3.59
C HIS A 37 4.67 7.10 3.62
N GLY A 38 4.47 6.53 2.43
CA GLY A 38 4.13 5.12 2.24
C GLY A 38 5.29 4.17 2.58
N TYR A 39 5.11 2.91 2.21
CA TYR A 39 6.08 1.84 2.49
C TYR A 39 7.07 1.71 1.33
N TYR A 40 8.34 1.45 1.64
CA TYR A 40 9.36 1.12 0.66
C TYR A 40 9.58 -0.39 0.66
N GLU A 41 9.31 -1.07 -0.47
CA GLU A 41 9.47 -2.53 -0.60
C GLU A 41 10.89 -3.00 -0.28
N SER A 42 11.90 -2.15 -0.52
CA SER A 42 13.31 -2.41 -0.25
C SER A 42 13.72 -2.23 1.22
N CYS A 43 12.80 -1.89 2.12
CA CYS A 43 13.06 -1.71 3.55
C CYS A 43 12.34 -2.77 4.38
N PRO A 44 12.97 -3.92 4.66
CA PRO A 44 12.43 -4.97 5.54
C PRO A 44 12.50 -4.59 7.04
N TRP A 45 12.34 -3.31 7.38
CA TRP A 45 12.33 -2.84 8.76
C TRP A 45 11.31 -1.74 9.01
N ILE A 46 10.84 -1.66 10.25
CA ILE A 46 9.88 -0.67 10.73
C ILE A 46 10.32 -0.18 12.11
N TYR A 47 10.18 1.11 12.34
CA TYR A 47 10.31 1.68 13.67
C TYR A 47 8.95 1.58 14.37
N VAL A 48 8.92 1.09 15.60
CA VAL A 48 7.69 0.96 16.40
C VAL A 48 7.91 1.62 17.75
N ASN A 49 7.11 2.63 18.07
CA ASN A 49 7.05 3.18 19.41
C ASN A 49 5.96 2.47 20.23
N ILE A 50 6.38 1.67 21.22
CA ILE A 50 5.48 0.87 22.04
C ILE A 50 4.69 1.69 23.07
N GLU A 51 5.16 2.89 23.41
CA GLU A 51 4.48 3.79 24.34
C GLU A 51 3.41 4.63 23.63
N LEU A 52 3.81 5.32 22.56
CA LEU A 52 2.90 6.18 21.79
C LEU A 52 1.95 5.38 20.89
N LYS A 53 2.18 4.06 20.77
CA LYS A 53 1.52 3.19 19.81
C LYS A 53 1.57 3.76 18.39
N THR A 54 2.76 4.17 17.98
CA THR A 54 3.01 4.64 16.62
C THR A 54 4.01 3.76 15.92
N TYR A 55 3.99 3.74 14.60
CA TYR A 55 5.04 3.11 13.81
C TYR A 55 5.41 3.95 12.59
N PHE A 56 6.60 3.73 12.06
CA PHE A 56 7.15 4.46 10.92
C PHE A 56 7.91 3.46 10.02
N PRO A 57 7.50 3.24 8.76
CA PRO A 57 8.18 2.36 7.82
C PRO A 57 9.63 2.78 7.57
N GLY A 58 10.53 1.82 7.40
CA GLY A 58 11.91 2.11 7.01
C GLY A 58 11.99 2.92 5.71
N MET A 59 13.04 3.74 5.58
CA MET A 59 13.36 4.46 4.35
C MET A 59 14.79 4.11 3.91
N PRO A 60 15.04 3.87 2.61
CA PRO A 60 16.39 3.55 2.14
C PRO A 60 17.36 4.69 2.43
N GLY A 61 18.49 4.38 3.06
CA GLY A 61 19.56 5.35 3.34
C GLY A 61 19.24 6.42 4.39
N ILE A 62 18.09 6.34 5.07
CA ILE A 62 17.67 7.33 6.06
C ILE A 62 17.39 6.66 7.41
N LYS A 63 18.18 7.03 8.42
CA LYS A 63 17.88 6.72 9.82
C LYS A 63 16.74 7.62 10.30
N ILE A 64 15.55 7.06 10.51
CA ILE A 64 14.35 7.82 10.89
C ILE A 64 14.48 8.40 12.31
N THR A 65 14.94 7.60 13.25
CA THR A 65 15.16 7.99 14.64
C THR A 65 16.15 7.05 15.33
N GLU A 66 16.53 7.37 16.56
CA GLU A 66 17.27 6.46 17.44
C GLU A 66 16.30 5.43 18.04
N CYS A 67 16.60 4.16 17.81
CA CYS A 67 15.92 3.04 18.44
C CYS A 67 16.68 2.58 19.69
N PHE A 68 15.97 1.86 20.56
CA PHE A 68 16.50 1.29 21.77
C PHE A 68 17.72 0.42 21.48
N ASN A 69 18.77 0.63 22.27
CA ASN A 69 20.08 -0.03 22.13
C ASN A 69 20.74 0.09 20.75
N ASN A 70 20.22 0.92 19.85
CA ASN A 70 20.71 1.01 18.49
C ASN A 70 20.86 -0.41 17.90
N HIS A 71 19.80 -1.20 17.88
CA HIS A 71 19.81 -2.48 17.18
C HIS A 71 18.41 -2.85 16.68
N ALA A 72 18.35 -3.65 15.61
CA ALA A 72 17.09 -4.21 15.12
C ALA A 72 16.73 -5.51 15.85
N ILE A 73 15.44 -5.80 16.01
CA ILE A 73 14.95 -7.02 16.66
C ILE A 73 14.01 -7.77 15.73
N THR A 74 13.84 -9.06 15.96
CA THR A 74 12.85 -9.88 15.25
C THR A 74 11.43 -9.59 15.74
N ILE A 75 10.41 -10.10 15.02
CA ILE A 75 9.00 -9.98 15.43
C ILE A 75 8.74 -10.70 16.77
N ASP A 76 9.35 -11.87 16.99
CA ASP A 76 9.18 -12.64 18.24
C ASP A 76 9.82 -11.94 19.44
N GLU A 77 10.99 -11.33 19.23
CA GLU A 77 11.63 -10.48 20.23
C GLU A 77 10.79 -9.24 20.52
N PHE A 78 10.19 -8.64 19.48
CA PHE A 78 9.24 -7.53 19.66
C PHE A 78 8.04 -7.95 20.52
N HIS A 79 7.44 -9.11 20.27
CA HIS A 79 6.34 -9.62 21.09
C HIS A 79 6.75 -9.84 22.54
N THR A 80 7.96 -10.37 22.77
CA THR A 80 8.53 -10.56 24.11
C THR A 80 8.72 -9.22 24.81
N ILE A 81 9.38 -8.25 24.16
CA ILE A 81 9.61 -6.91 24.70
C ILE A 81 8.29 -6.19 25.00
N LEU A 82 7.29 -6.32 24.11
CA LEU A 82 5.97 -5.73 24.30
C LEU A 82 5.21 -6.37 25.48
N ALA A 83 5.37 -7.67 25.70
CA ALA A 83 4.78 -8.36 26.84
C ALA A 83 5.42 -7.91 28.15
N GLU A 84 6.76 -7.83 28.19
CA GLU A 84 7.50 -7.33 29.34
C GLU A 84 7.16 -5.87 29.67
N TYR A 85 7.11 -4.99 28.67
CA TYR A 85 6.69 -3.60 28.84
C TYR A 85 5.29 -3.46 29.43
N LYS A 86 4.36 -4.36 29.10
CA LYS A 86 3.00 -4.36 29.64
C LYS A 86 2.92 -4.93 31.06
N ALA A 87 3.73 -5.94 31.36
CA ALA A 87 3.75 -6.59 32.66
C ALA A 87 4.42 -5.71 33.73
N ASP A 88 5.50 -5.04 33.36
CA ASP A 88 6.31 -4.23 34.27
C ASP A 88 6.84 -2.97 33.57
N LYS A 89 5.94 -2.00 33.39
CA LYS A 89 6.30 -0.72 32.77
C LYS A 89 7.32 0.07 33.60
N GLU A 90 7.34 -0.12 34.91
CA GLU A 90 8.21 0.61 35.83
C GLU A 90 9.69 0.20 35.69
N HIS A 91 9.96 -1.10 35.54
CA HIS A 91 11.32 -1.61 35.40
C HIS A 91 11.79 -1.76 33.95
N TYR A 92 10.91 -1.49 32.97
CA TYR A 92 11.30 -1.42 31.57
C TYR A 92 12.37 -0.33 31.32
N PRO A 93 13.39 -0.56 30.47
CA PRO A 93 13.70 -1.78 29.71
C PRO A 93 14.69 -2.73 30.42
N ASN A 94 14.90 -2.59 31.72
CA ASN A 94 15.98 -3.26 32.47
C ASN A 94 15.66 -4.69 32.91
N THR A 95 14.65 -5.34 32.33
CA THR A 95 14.32 -6.72 32.71
C THR A 95 15.38 -7.70 32.19
N PRO A 96 15.65 -8.81 32.90
CA PRO A 96 16.65 -9.80 32.47
C PRO A 96 16.39 -10.34 31.06
N LYS A 97 15.13 -10.49 30.65
CA LYS A 97 14.76 -10.97 29.31
C LYS A 97 15.10 -9.97 28.22
N ILE A 98 14.77 -8.69 28.42
CA ILE A 98 15.11 -7.64 27.45
C ILE A 98 16.63 -7.52 27.35
N LYS A 99 17.33 -7.56 28.49
CA LYS A 99 18.79 -7.53 28.49
C LYS A 99 19.39 -8.72 27.73
N ALA A 100 18.87 -9.93 27.92
CA ALA A 100 19.33 -11.12 27.20
C ALA A 100 19.14 -10.99 25.68
N ILE A 101 18.04 -10.39 25.22
CA ILE A 101 17.83 -10.10 23.78
C ILE A 101 18.97 -9.22 23.27
N TYR A 102 19.25 -8.09 23.92
CA TYR A 102 20.25 -7.14 23.41
C TYR A 102 21.71 -7.54 23.66
N ASP A 103 21.98 -8.36 24.67
CA ASP A 103 23.32 -8.91 24.91
C ASP A 103 23.77 -9.81 23.73
N ASN A 104 22.83 -10.50 23.05
CA ASN A 104 23.12 -11.29 21.83
C ASN A 104 23.61 -10.45 20.64
N TYR A 105 23.39 -9.14 20.70
CA TYR A 105 23.68 -8.18 19.64
C TYR A 105 24.84 -7.24 19.98
N LYS A 106 25.41 -7.35 21.19
CA LYS A 106 26.49 -6.48 21.63
C LYS A 106 27.72 -6.60 20.72
N GLY A 107 28.19 -5.45 20.20
CA GLY A 107 29.32 -5.38 19.28
C GLY A 107 28.97 -5.60 17.81
N LYS A 108 27.69 -5.76 17.47
CA LYS A 108 27.18 -5.77 16.09
C LYS A 108 26.59 -4.38 15.79
N ASP A 109 27.00 -3.74 14.69
CA ASP A 109 26.46 -2.42 14.30
C ASP A 109 25.01 -2.55 13.80
N LEU A 110 24.23 -1.47 14.01
CA LEU A 110 22.84 -1.29 13.57
C LEU A 110 22.58 -1.70 12.12
N PHE A 111 23.59 -1.48 11.28
CA PHE A 111 23.53 -1.52 9.83
C PHE A 111 24.65 -2.36 9.20
N VAL A 112 25.30 -3.30 9.92
CA VAL A 112 26.23 -4.29 9.30
C VAL A 112 25.48 -5.36 8.48
N PHE A 113 24.36 -5.01 7.86
CA PHE A 113 23.84 -5.77 6.72
C PHE A 113 24.62 -5.46 5.42
N HIS A 114 25.59 -4.53 5.49
CA HIS A 114 26.48 -4.18 4.38
C HIS A 114 27.94 -4.52 4.73
N ASN A 115 28.28 -5.78 4.52
CA ASN A 115 29.46 -6.22 3.75
C ASN A 115 29.51 -7.74 3.61
N GLU A 116 28.71 -8.46 4.40
CA GLU A 116 28.33 -9.83 4.12
C GLU A 116 26.80 -9.94 4.22
N PRO A 117 26.12 -10.69 3.32
CA PRO A 117 24.73 -11.06 3.51
C PRO A 117 24.57 -11.61 4.92
N PHE A 118 23.46 -11.31 5.58
CA PHE A 118 23.12 -12.04 6.79
C PHE A 118 23.15 -13.52 6.40
N ASP A 119 24.15 -14.25 6.89
CA ASP A 119 24.25 -15.69 6.73
C ASP A 119 23.18 -16.26 7.66
N TYR A 120 21.92 -16.10 7.25
CA TYR A 120 20.88 -17.06 7.59
C TYR A 120 21.44 -18.35 7.04
N ASP A 121 22.17 -19.06 7.89
CA ASP A 121 22.50 -20.44 7.64
C ASP A 121 21.15 -21.17 7.67
N LEU A 122 20.46 -21.13 6.53
CA LEU A 122 19.17 -21.76 6.30
C LEU A 122 19.30 -23.27 6.51
N GLU A 123 20.52 -23.82 6.52
CA GLU A 123 20.78 -25.22 6.92
C GLU A 123 20.63 -25.44 8.43
N LYS A 124 20.79 -24.41 9.27
CA LYS A 124 20.53 -24.50 10.72
C LYS A 124 19.04 -24.44 11.09
N PHE A 125 18.17 -24.00 10.17
CA PHE A 125 16.72 -23.85 10.40
C PHE A 125 15.92 -24.37 9.20
N PRO A 126 15.88 -25.69 8.98
CA PRO A 126 15.29 -26.31 7.78
C PRO A 126 13.78 -26.00 7.63
N ASP A 127 13.06 -25.85 8.74
CA ASP A 127 11.64 -25.48 8.71
C ASP A 127 11.44 -24.03 8.21
N PHE A 128 12.31 -23.11 8.65
CA PHE A 128 12.27 -21.72 8.20
C PHE A 128 12.68 -21.56 6.73
N LYS A 129 13.68 -22.33 6.26
CA LYS A 129 14.07 -22.36 4.85
C LYS A 129 12.91 -22.76 3.95
N LYS A 130 12.16 -23.78 4.36
CA LYS A 130 11.00 -24.26 3.61
C LYS A 130 9.89 -23.21 3.59
N ASP A 131 9.55 -22.62 4.73
CA ASP A 131 8.53 -21.57 4.82
C ASP A 131 8.92 -20.31 4.01
N TRP A 132 10.22 -19.99 3.98
CA TRP A 132 10.78 -18.92 3.16
C TRP A 132 10.63 -19.19 1.68
N GLU A 133 11.08 -20.36 1.21
CA GLU A 133 10.98 -20.75 -0.20
C GLU A 133 9.53 -20.81 -0.68
N GLU A 134 8.60 -21.29 0.18
CA GLU A 134 7.17 -21.30 -0.11
C GLU A 134 6.58 -19.88 -0.18
N SER A 135 6.97 -19.00 0.75
CA SER A 135 6.51 -17.60 0.78
C SER A 135 7.04 -16.81 -0.42
N GLU A 136 8.32 -16.98 -0.75
CA GLU A 136 8.96 -16.33 -1.89
C GLU A 136 8.35 -16.81 -3.21
N LYS A 137 8.07 -18.12 -3.33
CA LYS A 137 7.37 -18.69 -4.47
C LYS A 137 5.97 -18.10 -4.61
N LYS A 138 5.21 -18.03 -3.51
CA LYS A 138 3.86 -17.45 -3.49
C LYS A 138 3.88 -15.97 -3.89
N ALA A 139 4.81 -15.19 -3.33
CA ALA A 139 4.95 -13.78 -3.67
C ALA A 139 5.33 -13.58 -5.16
N LYS A 140 6.22 -14.42 -5.70
CA LYS A 140 6.56 -14.42 -7.12
C LYS A 140 5.37 -14.78 -8.01
N GLU A 141 4.56 -15.76 -7.61
CA GLU A 141 3.34 -16.14 -8.32
C GLU A 141 2.30 -15.02 -8.30
N GLU A 142 2.04 -14.41 -7.13
CA GLU A 142 1.13 -13.27 -6.98
C GLU A 142 1.60 -12.06 -7.81
N TYR A 143 2.90 -11.75 -7.79
CA TYR A 143 3.47 -10.68 -8.61
C TYR A 143 3.32 -10.96 -10.11
N LEU A 144 3.59 -12.19 -10.55
CA LEU A 144 3.42 -12.60 -11.95
C LEU A 144 1.95 -12.53 -12.37
N GLU A 145 1.03 -12.94 -11.49
CA GLU A 145 -0.41 -12.85 -11.74
C GLU A 145 -0.87 -11.39 -11.82
N TRP A 146 -0.44 -10.53 -10.89
CA TRP A 146 -0.70 -9.10 -10.93
C TRP A 146 -0.15 -8.47 -12.21
N LYS A 147 1.09 -8.80 -12.60
CA LYS A 147 1.71 -8.28 -13.83
C LYS A 147 0.98 -8.76 -15.09
N LYS A 148 0.51 -10.01 -15.11
CA LYS A 148 -0.36 -10.53 -16.17
C LYS A 148 -1.68 -9.75 -16.22
N LYS A 149 -2.32 -9.51 -15.08
CA LYS A 149 -3.55 -8.70 -14.99
C LYS A 149 -3.34 -7.27 -15.46
N GLN A 150 -2.23 -6.63 -15.10
CA GLN A 150 -1.91 -5.28 -15.59
C GLN A 150 -1.67 -5.28 -17.10
N LYS A 151 -0.92 -6.25 -17.62
CA LYS A 151 -0.68 -6.38 -19.06
C LYS A 151 -1.97 -6.65 -19.84
N GLU A 152 -2.82 -7.55 -19.33
CA GLU A 152 -4.14 -7.83 -19.89
C GLU A 152 -5.03 -6.57 -19.84
N LYS A 153 -5.00 -5.84 -18.73
CA LYS A 153 -5.72 -4.57 -18.56
C LYS A 153 -5.24 -3.51 -19.56
N GLU A 154 -3.94 -3.37 -19.76
CA GLU A 154 -3.34 -2.49 -20.79
C GLU A 154 -3.73 -2.93 -22.21
N GLU A 155 -3.65 -4.23 -22.51
CA GLU A 155 -4.04 -4.80 -23.82
C GLU A 155 -5.54 -4.65 -24.09
N ASN A 156 -6.37 -4.70 -23.05
CA ASN A 156 -7.83 -4.53 -23.12
C ASN A 156 -8.28 -3.08 -22.98
N THR A 157 -7.38 -2.14 -22.65
CA THR A 157 -7.69 -0.71 -22.63
C THR A 157 -7.77 -0.20 -24.07
N LEU A 158 -8.97 0.21 -24.45
CA LEU A 158 -9.28 0.80 -25.74
C LEU A 158 -8.86 2.28 -25.80
N CYS A 159 -9.12 3.05 -24.74
CA CYS A 159 -8.83 4.49 -24.65
C CYS A 159 -8.48 4.91 -23.21
N LEU A 160 -7.61 5.93 -23.09
CA LEU A 160 -7.29 6.59 -21.83
C LEU A 160 -7.61 8.09 -21.94
N PHE A 161 -8.28 8.63 -20.93
CA PHE A 161 -8.66 10.03 -20.81
C PHE A 161 -8.06 10.60 -19.53
N GLU A 162 -7.36 11.72 -19.66
CA GLU A 162 -6.99 12.57 -18.53
C GLU A 162 -8.15 13.52 -18.28
N ILE A 163 -8.73 13.51 -17.07
CA ILE A 163 -9.91 14.32 -16.75
C ILE A 163 -9.40 15.64 -16.13
N PRO A 164 -9.72 16.80 -16.72
CA PRO A 164 -9.39 18.09 -16.13
C PRO A 164 -9.97 18.27 -14.72
N SER A 165 -9.14 18.72 -13.77
CA SER A 165 -9.53 18.97 -12.37
C SER A 165 -10.58 20.08 -12.18
N THR A 166 -10.96 20.79 -13.24
CA THR A 166 -11.97 21.86 -13.24
C THR A 166 -13.40 21.37 -13.46
N ILE A 167 -13.60 20.08 -13.73
CA ILE A 167 -14.92 19.52 -14.01
C ILE A 167 -15.65 19.28 -12.69
N LYS A 168 -16.71 20.04 -12.45
CA LYS A 168 -17.58 19.87 -11.29
C LYS A 168 -18.73 18.93 -11.62
N ALA A 169 -18.94 17.91 -10.78
CA ALA A 169 -20.11 17.04 -10.84
C ALA A 169 -21.41 17.88 -10.69
N ARG A 170 -22.47 17.53 -11.41
CA ARG A 170 -23.81 18.13 -11.23
C ARG A 170 -24.76 17.10 -10.61
N PRO A 171 -25.54 17.48 -9.59
CA PRO A 171 -26.35 16.55 -8.79
C PRO A 171 -27.57 15.96 -9.53
N GLU A 172 -28.00 16.55 -10.65
CA GLU A 172 -29.22 16.12 -11.36
C GLU A 172 -28.96 15.12 -12.50
N VAL A 173 -27.69 14.80 -12.80
CA VAL A 173 -27.29 13.89 -13.87
C VAL A 173 -26.15 13.01 -13.39
N LYS A 174 -26.29 11.68 -13.49
CA LYS A 174 -25.18 10.74 -13.34
C LYS A 174 -24.11 11.11 -14.38
N TYR A 175 -23.05 11.78 -13.92
CA TYR A 175 -21.94 12.41 -14.62
C TYR A 175 -22.00 12.50 -16.16
N LEU A 176 -22.62 13.57 -16.69
CA LEU A 176 -22.53 13.87 -18.13
C LEU A 176 -21.27 14.69 -18.41
N TYR A 177 -20.34 14.12 -19.18
CA TYR A 177 -19.13 14.80 -19.61
C TYR A 177 -19.15 15.05 -21.12
N GLU A 178 -19.24 16.31 -21.53
CA GLU A 178 -19.07 16.68 -22.93
C GLU A 178 -17.58 16.84 -23.21
N LEU A 179 -17.02 15.88 -23.95
CA LEU A 179 -15.59 15.73 -24.11
C LEU A 179 -15.09 16.54 -25.30
N ASP A 180 -14.19 17.50 -25.08
CA ASP A 180 -13.42 18.06 -26.20
C ASP A 180 -12.46 17.00 -26.73
N ARG A 181 -12.79 16.48 -27.92
CA ARG A 181 -12.03 15.45 -28.66
C ARG A 181 -10.52 15.74 -28.75
N LYS A 182 -10.09 17.00 -28.59
CA LYS A 182 -8.68 17.41 -28.62
C LYS A 182 -7.85 16.94 -27.43
N SER A 183 -8.47 16.57 -26.31
CA SER A 183 -7.79 16.15 -25.08
C SER A 183 -7.45 14.65 -25.01
N ILE A 184 -7.88 13.86 -26.01
CA ILE A 184 -7.80 12.40 -25.99
C ILE A 184 -6.47 11.92 -26.54
N LYS A 185 -5.69 11.22 -25.72
CA LYS A 185 -4.47 10.51 -26.16
C LYS A 185 -4.85 9.10 -26.64
N CYS A 186 -5.45 8.99 -27.83
CA CYS A 186 -5.78 7.68 -28.43
C CYS A 186 -5.37 7.58 -29.91
N LYS A 187 -5.05 6.36 -30.37
CA LYS A 187 -4.80 6.05 -31.78
C LYS A 187 -6.07 5.98 -32.64
N LYS A 188 -7.24 5.65 -32.07
CA LYS A 188 -8.56 5.64 -32.73
C LYS A 188 -9.69 5.60 -31.70
N LEU A 189 -10.69 6.48 -31.84
CA LEU A 189 -11.85 6.49 -30.94
C LEU A 189 -12.75 5.26 -31.17
N PRO A 190 -13.48 4.80 -30.14
CA PRO A 190 -14.48 3.75 -30.27
C PRO A 190 -15.64 4.20 -31.15
N GLU A 191 -16.40 3.25 -31.70
CA GLU A 191 -17.71 3.54 -32.31
C GLU A 191 -18.73 3.89 -31.22
N SER A 192 -19.77 4.64 -31.59
CA SER A 192 -20.86 5.00 -30.69
C SER A 192 -21.49 3.75 -30.05
N GLY A 193 -21.68 3.77 -28.73
CA GLY A 193 -22.12 2.61 -27.96
C GLY A 193 -21.66 2.62 -26.51
N ASN A 194 -22.06 1.59 -25.77
CA ASN A 194 -21.79 1.45 -24.33
C ASN A 194 -20.56 0.57 -24.09
N TYR A 195 -19.67 1.02 -23.20
CA TYR A 195 -18.41 0.36 -22.87
C TYR A 195 -18.26 0.28 -21.35
N LYS A 196 -17.48 -0.70 -20.90
CA LYS A 196 -16.97 -0.68 -19.54
C LYS A 196 -15.84 0.35 -19.41
N GLY A 197 -15.83 1.07 -18.31
CA GLY A 197 -14.74 1.95 -17.94
C GLY A 197 -14.33 1.77 -16.48
N GLU A 198 -13.20 2.38 -16.16
CA GLU A 198 -12.69 2.49 -14.80
C GLU A 198 -12.14 3.90 -14.64
N ILE A 199 -12.50 4.57 -13.56
CA ILE A 199 -12.04 5.91 -13.26
C ILE A 199 -11.24 5.89 -11.98
N LYS A 200 -10.11 6.59 -11.98
CA LYS A 200 -9.36 6.86 -10.78
C LYS A 200 -9.97 8.06 -10.05
N VAL A 201 -10.49 7.80 -8.86
CA VAL A 201 -11.07 8.80 -7.95
C VAL A 201 -10.05 9.12 -6.86
N LEU A 202 -9.79 10.40 -6.64
CA LEU A 202 -8.97 10.84 -5.51
C LEU A 202 -9.83 11.00 -4.26
N THR A 203 -9.55 10.20 -3.24
CA THR A 203 -10.22 10.28 -1.94
C THR A 203 -9.25 10.79 -0.86
N LEU A 204 -9.78 11.17 0.31
CA LEU A 204 -8.96 11.48 1.49
C LEU A 204 -8.03 10.31 1.92
N MET A 205 -8.35 9.07 1.54
CA MET A 205 -7.57 7.87 1.85
C MET A 205 -6.57 7.50 0.75
N GLY A 206 -6.52 8.26 -0.35
CA GLY A 206 -5.70 8.00 -1.52
C GLY A 206 -6.51 7.76 -2.79
N ALA A 207 -5.81 7.40 -3.88
CA ALA A 207 -6.44 7.13 -5.16
C ALA A 207 -7.05 5.71 -5.20
N VAL A 208 -8.31 5.61 -5.62
CA VAL A 208 -9.03 4.34 -5.78
C VAL A 208 -9.51 4.23 -7.22
N ASP A 209 -9.36 3.05 -7.82
CA ASP A 209 -9.93 2.73 -9.13
C ASP A 209 -11.39 2.29 -8.93
N THR A 210 -12.35 2.95 -9.60
CA THR A 210 -13.79 2.72 -9.50
C THR A 210 -14.36 2.33 -10.85
N ASP A 211 -15.13 1.24 -10.90
CA ASP A 211 -15.82 0.78 -12.11
C ASP A 211 -16.91 1.76 -12.54
N CYS A 212 -17.05 1.97 -13.86
CA CYS A 212 -18.09 2.81 -14.44
C CYS A 212 -18.57 2.25 -15.80
N GLU A 213 -19.71 2.74 -16.27
CA GLU A 213 -20.15 2.56 -17.65
C GLU A 213 -19.86 3.82 -18.45
N VAL A 214 -19.43 3.69 -19.70
CA VAL A 214 -19.12 4.82 -20.57
C VAL A 214 -19.89 4.70 -21.87
N CYS A 215 -20.69 5.71 -22.20
CA CYS A 215 -21.47 5.76 -23.43
C CYS A 215 -20.83 6.76 -24.40
N PHE A 216 -20.39 6.28 -25.56
CA PHE A 216 -19.93 7.12 -26.65
C PHE A 216 -21.09 7.51 -27.55
N PHE A 217 -21.23 8.81 -27.76
CA PHE A 217 -22.05 9.41 -28.80
C PHE A 217 -21.15 10.06 -29.84
N ASP A 218 -21.77 10.54 -30.92
CA ASP A 218 -21.04 11.14 -32.04
C ASP A 218 -20.19 12.33 -31.60
N ASP A 219 -20.54 13.10 -30.58
CA ASP A 219 -19.76 14.24 -30.09
C ASP A 219 -19.52 14.24 -28.57
N THR A 220 -20.12 13.30 -27.83
CA THR A 220 -20.23 13.36 -26.37
C THR A 220 -19.89 12.01 -25.73
N ILE A 221 -19.36 12.02 -24.49
CA ILE A 221 -19.05 10.79 -23.75
C ILE A 221 -19.71 10.83 -22.36
N LEU A 222 -20.76 10.05 -22.18
CA LEU A 222 -21.44 9.95 -20.88
C LEU A 222 -20.71 8.94 -19.98
N ILE A 223 -20.53 9.27 -18.71
CA ILE A 223 -19.89 8.40 -17.72
C ILE A 223 -20.90 8.13 -16.60
N LEU A 224 -21.15 6.86 -16.31
CA LEU A 224 -22.06 6.43 -15.25
C LEU A 224 -21.24 5.68 -14.20
N ALA A 225 -20.89 6.36 -13.11
CA ALA A 225 -20.23 5.76 -11.95
C ALA A 225 -21.20 5.69 -10.77
N ASP A 226 -21.14 4.61 -9.99
CA ASP A 226 -21.95 4.47 -8.79
C ASP A 226 -21.27 5.21 -7.61
N ASN A 227 -22.04 6.09 -6.96
CA ASN A 227 -21.75 6.73 -5.66
C ASN A 227 -20.67 7.85 -5.65
N PRO A 228 -21.04 9.12 -5.93
CA PRO A 228 -20.31 10.27 -5.41
C PRO A 228 -20.61 10.48 -3.94
N ASP A 229 -19.60 10.54 -3.08
CA ASP A 229 -19.79 11.32 -1.85
C ASP A 229 -19.79 12.80 -2.28
N GLU A 230 -20.82 13.58 -1.89
CA GLU A 230 -21.10 14.92 -2.44
C GLU A 230 -19.99 15.96 -2.25
N ASP A 231 -18.94 15.64 -1.49
CA ASP A 231 -18.10 16.64 -0.86
C ASP A 231 -16.68 16.82 -1.43
N GLU A 232 -16.14 15.99 -2.34
CA GLU A 232 -14.91 16.31 -3.12
C GLU A 232 -14.44 15.12 -4.00
N ASP A 233 -15.11 14.85 -5.14
CA ASP A 233 -14.66 13.83 -6.09
C ASP A 233 -13.93 14.45 -7.29
N PHE A 234 -12.59 14.51 -7.21
CA PHE A 234 -11.75 14.80 -8.36
C PHE A 234 -11.39 13.49 -9.08
N PHE A 235 -11.66 13.45 -10.38
CA PHE A 235 -11.25 12.35 -11.25
C PHE A 235 -9.91 12.67 -11.91
N ASP A 236 -8.97 11.73 -11.84
CA ASP A 236 -7.66 11.91 -12.49
C ASP A 236 -7.65 11.31 -13.90
N THR A 237 -8.17 10.09 -14.03
CA THR A 237 -8.07 9.33 -15.29
C THR A 237 -9.25 8.41 -15.49
N LEU A 238 -9.79 8.38 -16.72
CA LEU A 238 -10.76 7.39 -17.19
C LEU A 238 -10.07 6.43 -18.16
N ARG A 239 -10.17 5.13 -17.88
CA ARG A 239 -9.78 4.02 -18.76
C ARG A 239 -11.04 3.39 -19.32
N ILE A 240 -11.03 3.09 -20.61
CA ILE A 240 -12.16 2.46 -21.31
C ILE A 240 -11.68 1.15 -21.87
N PHE A 241 -12.44 0.09 -21.65
CA PHE A 241 -12.08 -1.25 -22.07
C PHE A 241 -12.77 -1.64 -23.38
N LYS A 242 -12.19 -2.61 -24.10
CA LYS A 242 -12.72 -3.13 -25.37
C LYS A 242 -14.06 -3.85 -25.23
N ASP A 243 -14.44 -4.23 -24.01
CA ASP A 243 -15.72 -4.86 -23.70
C ASP A 243 -16.89 -3.91 -23.95
N ARG A 244 -17.65 -4.17 -25.02
CA ARG A 244 -18.93 -3.50 -25.29
C ARG A 244 -20.00 -4.08 -24.37
N ILE A 245 -20.78 -3.21 -23.74
CA ILE A 245 -21.94 -3.60 -22.94
C ILE A 245 -23.11 -3.81 -23.90
N PRO A 246 -23.82 -4.95 -23.85
CA PRO A 246 -24.99 -5.20 -24.68
C PRO A 246 -26.06 -4.10 -24.53
N ASP A 247 -26.59 -3.61 -25.66
CA ASP A 247 -27.55 -2.50 -25.70
C ASP A 247 -28.91 -2.84 -25.04
N ASP A 248 -29.19 -4.13 -24.79
CA ASP A 248 -30.39 -4.61 -24.11
C ASP A 248 -30.35 -4.49 -22.58
N LYS A 249 -29.21 -4.06 -22.00
CA LYS A 249 -29.00 -4.06 -20.55
C LYS A 249 -29.27 -2.76 -19.80
N ARG A 250 -29.75 -1.68 -20.42
CA ARG A 250 -30.25 -0.48 -19.69
C ARG A 250 -31.00 0.51 -20.60
N ASN A 251 -32.10 1.05 -20.09
CA ASN A 251 -32.79 2.23 -20.64
C ASN A 251 -32.06 3.49 -20.15
N ILE A 252 -31.15 4.03 -20.95
CA ILE A 252 -30.63 5.38 -20.72
C ILE A 252 -31.69 6.33 -21.28
N VAL A 253 -32.48 6.96 -20.40
CA VAL A 253 -33.35 8.08 -20.79
C VAL A 253 -32.44 9.31 -20.86
N VAL A 254 -32.18 9.76 -22.08
CA VAL A 254 -31.45 11.01 -22.39
C VAL A 254 -32.28 12.22 -21.97
#